data_AF-A0ABD3P9G7-F1
#
_entry.id   AF-A0ABD3P9G7-F1
#
_cell.length_a   1.000
_cell.length_b   1.000
_cell.length_c   1.000
_cell.angle_alpha   90.00
_cell.angle_beta   90.00
_cell.angle_gamma   90.00
#
_symmetry.space_group_name_H-M   'P 1'
#
loop_
_entity.id
_entity.type
_entity.pdbx_description
1 polymer ?
#
loop_
_entity_poly.entity_id
_entity_poly.type
_entity_poly.pdbx_seq_one_letter_code
_entity_poly.pdbx_strand_id
1 'polypeptide(L)'
;MAVRLLLGRCGLIKTSNAEALNDIIDEDEPTSKPAKVSRAASLTSQLSCITPSKKYQPDETDQIVTSLEKTVPDLLECISSPLPSAKEKTYKQCKAKKTESLQKLHDLTKKGKDHNRIPLVSSTKWDIVRVLSTALLEIQDEIATTDKPEMNQARRMICWTLNNLSIPYENKAIMVQGDSSSLLFEALGNVIRRNLPSSYLCIICFFNLTFSAEAIEPIAWYVLPTITETGASTKISIETGHISEKGQRLLENPASLLRSLERLMLTNAPFLLSSVTSVQGEAIRWAVGLIRNITFANQNIGGTSATQTDDSLSGSTGRQGDVDNSIIQDICTLISQTEIPRLIVSFVRDSPNPAVKWTKDSLEDMCLGVLCQLVQWSSSREALQRAGATLSLEQIEGQVCCQGFMATEPEPLDVAWERCLYSMVIECLNW
;
A
#
# COMPACT_ATOMS: atom_id res chain seq x y z
N MET A 1 -30.65 12.95 -9.50
CA MET A 1 -31.65 12.41 -8.55
C MET A 1 -31.58 10.88 -8.48
N ALA A 2 -31.57 10.16 -9.62
CA ALA A 2 -31.38 8.69 -9.66
C ALA A 2 -30.04 8.22 -9.06
N VAL A 3 -28.92 8.86 -9.42
CA VAL A 3 -27.58 8.59 -8.86
C VAL A 3 -27.53 8.73 -7.33
N ARG A 4 -28.14 9.77 -6.73
CA ARG A 4 -28.20 9.93 -5.26
C ARG A 4 -29.05 8.84 -4.59
N LEU A 5 -30.06 8.33 -5.28
CA LEU A 5 -30.91 7.24 -4.82
C LEU A 5 -30.20 5.87 -4.92
N LEU A 6 -29.39 5.66 -5.96
CA LEU A 6 -28.52 4.48 -6.10
C LEU A 6 -27.37 4.50 -5.10
N LEU A 7 -26.64 5.63 -5.01
CA LEU A 7 -25.59 5.84 -4.02
C LEU A 7 -26.13 5.69 -2.58
N GLY A 8 -27.37 6.13 -2.31
CA GLY A 8 -28.03 5.91 -1.02
C GLY A 8 -28.44 4.46 -0.75
N ARG A 9 -28.80 3.69 -1.78
CA ARG A 9 -29.09 2.25 -1.66
C ARG A 9 -27.84 1.40 -1.48
N CYS A 10 -26.70 1.84 -2.00
CA CYS A 10 -25.40 1.21 -1.83
C CYS A 10 -24.64 1.66 -0.57
N GLY A 11 -25.25 2.48 0.29
CA GLY A 11 -24.61 3.02 1.50
C GLY A 11 -23.58 4.14 1.26
N LEU A 12 -23.42 4.58 0.01
CA LEU A 12 -22.40 5.52 -0.44
C LEU A 12 -22.76 7.00 -0.16
N ILE A 13 -24.04 7.38 -0.15
CA ILE A 13 -24.49 8.75 0.20
C ILE A 13 -25.89 8.74 0.84
N LYS A 14 -26.06 9.27 2.06
CA LYS A 14 -27.41 9.57 2.61
C LYS A 14 -27.88 10.96 2.17
N THR A 15 -29.08 11.05 1.62
CA THR A 15 -29.76 12.32 1.32
C THR A 15 -30.35 12.89 2.61
N SER A 16 -29.60 13.73 3.32
CA SER A 16 -30.19 14.66 4.28
C SER A 16 -29.46 15.99 4.26
N ASN A 17 -30.25 17.04 4.00
CA ASN A 17 -29.96 18.48 4.04
C ASN A 17 -29.54 19.12 2.71
N ALA A 18 -30.55 19.57 1.97
CA ALA A 18 -30.44 20.48 0.83
C ALA A 18 -30.69 21.95 1.21
N GLU A 19 -30.66 22.33 2.50
CA GLU A 19 -31.14 23.66 2.95
C GLU A 19 -30.27 24.37 4.01
N ALA A 20 -28.95 24.18 4.00
CA ALA A 20 -28.06 24.97 4.87
C ALA A 20 -26.82 25.44 4.11
N LEU A 21 -27.02 26.40 3.21
CA LEU A 21 -25.93 27.23 2.69
C LEU A 21 -26.44 28.65 2.44
N ASN A 22 -26.73 29.34 3.54
CA ASN A 22 -26.66 30.79 3.69
C ASN A 22 -26.34 31.03 5.17
N ASP A 23 -25.42 31.94 5.41
CA ASP A 23 -24.89 32.37 6.72
C ASP A 23 -23.68 31.56 7.23
N ILE A 24 -22.48 32.11 7.03
CA ILE A 24 -21.65 32.70 8.10
C ILE A 24 -20.39 33.32 7.44
N ILE A 25 -20.36 34.65 7.44
CA ILE A 25 -19.15 35.47 7.44
C ILE A 25 -18.98 35.87 8.91
N ASP A 26 -17.87 35.51 9.54
CA ASP A 26 -17.10 36.42 10.39
C ASP A 26 -15.75 35.80 10.78
N GLU A 27 -14.77 36.68 10.83
CA GLU A 27 -13.36 36.43 11.12
C GLU A 27 -13.13 36.06 12.58
N ASP A 28 -12.14 35.19 12.85
CA ASP A 28 -11.29 35.35 14.02
C ASP A 28 -9.94 34.61 13.85
N GLU A 29 -8.87 35.36 14.09
CA GLU A 29 -7.47 34.97 13.96
C GLU A 29 -6.95 34.36 15.28
N PRO A 30 -6.30 33.17 15.29
CA PRO A 30 -5.56 32.74 16.47
C PRO A 30 -4.05 32.79 16.22
N THR A 31 -3.42 33.73 16.91
CA THR A 31 -1.98 33.73 17.18
C THR A 31 -1.66 32.64 18.21
N SER A 32 -0.99 31.56 17.81
CA SER A 32 -0.25 30.73 18.77
C SER A 32 1.01 30.11 18.18
N LYS A 33 2.11 30.23 18.93
CA LYS A 33 3.44 29.71 18.60
C LYS A 33 3.47 28.19 18.83
N PRO A 34 4.11 27.39 17.95
CA PRO A 34 4.21 25.96 18.18
C PRO A 34 5.26 25.67 19.27
N ALA A 35 4.81 25.05 20.35
CA ALA A 35 5.68 24.39 21.31
C ALA A 35 6.29 23.14 20.67
N LYS A 36 7.61 23.01 20.70
CA LYS A 36 8.32 21.78 20.31
C LYS A 36 8.06 20.69 21.36
N VAL A 37 7.01 19.91 21.17
CA VAL A 37 6.77 18.68 21.92
C VAL A 37 7.66 17.57 21.34
N SER A 38 8.40 16.89 22.20
CA SER A 38 9.27 15.76 21.84
C SER A 38 8.44 14.59 21.29
N ARG A 39 8.68 14.24 20.01
CA ARG A 39 7.95 13.20 19.25
C ARG A 39 8.07 11.80 19.87
N ALA A 40 9.13 11.54 20.63
CA ALA A 40 9.39 10.23 21.24
C ALA A 40 8.41 9.88 22.38
N ALA A 41 7.97 10.86 23.18
CA ALA A 41 6.99 10.61 24.25
C ALA A 41 5.55 10.42 23.71
N SER A 42 5.27 10.96 22.51
CA SER A 42 3.97 10.84 21.84
C SER A 42 3.70 9.44 21.29
N LEU A 43 4.73 8.74 20.82
CA LEU A 43 4.60 7.39 20.25
C LEU A 43 4.16 6.37 21.30
N THR A 44 4.72 6.42 22.51
CA THR A 44 4.33 5.53 23.61
C THR A 44 2.89 5.78 24.06
N SER A 45 2.42 7.03 24.01
CA SER A 45 1.03 7.40 24.32
C SER A 45 0.06 6.92 23.24
N GLN A 46 0.38 7.04 21.96
CA GLN A 46 -0.50 6.62 20.85
C GLN A 46 -0.60 5.09 20.73
N LEU A 47 0.47 4.35 21.04
CA LEU A 47 0.45 2.88 21.09
C LEU A 47 -0.52 2.32 22.14
N SER A 48 -0.85 3.10 23.19
CA SER A 48 -1.80 2.67 24.23
C SER A 48 -3.26 2.57 23.74
N CYS A 49 -3.58 3.18 22.59
CA CYS A 49 -4.93 3.14 21.99
C CYS A 49 -5.15 1.89 21.12
N ILE A 50 -4.11 1.13 20.81
CA ILE A 50 -4.24 -0.13 20.07
C ILE A 50 -4.68 -1.20 21.06
N THR A 51 -5.96 -1.55 21.05
CA THR A 51 -6.46 -2.67 21.84
C THR A 51 -5.74 -3.93 21.36
N PRO A 52 -4.95 -4.61 22.20
CA PRO A 52 -4.21 -5.78 21.76
C PRO A 52 -5.20 -6.80 21.21
N SER A 53 -4.91 -7.36 20.04
CA SER A 53 -5.68 -8.46 19.51
C SER A 53 -5.78 -9.53 20.60
N LYS A 54 -6.97 -10.10 20.84
CA LYS A 54 -7.22 -11.17 21.84
C LYS A 54 -6.26 -12.38 21.71
N LYS A 55 -5.47 -12.44 20.63
CA LYS A 55 -4.46 -13.46 20.34
C LYS A 55 -3.16 -13.36 21.14
N TYR A 56 -2.83 -12.24 21.79
CA TYR A 56 -1.56 -12.12 22.52
C TYR A 56 -1.78 -11.79 23.99
N GLN A 57 -1.48 -12.78 24.85
CA GLN A 57 -1.39 -12.57 26.29
C GLN A 57 -0.01 -11.95 26.62
N PRO A 58 0.07 -10.92 27.47
CA PRO A 58 1.34 -10.29 27.84
C PRO A 58 2.39 -11.29 28.36
N ASP A 59 1.98 -12.23 29.23
CA ASP A 59 2.88 -13.21 29.85
C ASP A 59 3.52 -14.18 28.83
N GLU A 60 2.80 -14.52 27.75
CA GLU A 60 3.34 -15.33 26.66
C GLU A 60 4.38 -14.55 25.84
N THR A 61 4.18 -13.24 25.72
CA THR A 61 5.07 -12.36 24.96
C THR A 61 6.46 -12.32 25.60
N ASP A 62 6.56 -12.23 26.92
CA ASP A 62 7.83 -12.22 27.64
C ASP A 62 8.61 -13.54 27.47
N GLN A 63 7.92 -14.68 27.54
CA GLN A 63 8.54 -15.99 27.32
C GLN A 63 9.09 -16.12 25.88
N ILE A 64 8.32 -15.65 24.89
CA ILE A 64 8.76 -15.63 23.49
C ILE A 64 9.97 -14.72 23.32
N VAL A 65 9.96 -13.53 23.93
CA VAL A 65 11.09 -12.59 23.88
C VAL A 65 12.35 -13.24 24.47
N THR A 66 12.26 -13.87 25.65
CA THR A 66 13.41 -14.58 26.26
C THR A 66 13.94 -15.73 25.38
N SER A 67 13.06 -16.42 24.64
CA SER A 67 13.47 -17.44 23.68
C SER A 67 14.24 -16.82 22.50
N LEU A 68 13.72 -15.72 21.94
CA LEU A 68 14.32 -15.00 20.81
C LEU A 68 15.65 -14.33 21.18
N GLU A 69 15.83 -13.85 22.42
CA GLU A 69 17.08 -13.24 22.92
C GLU A 69 18.30 -14.14 22.76
N LYS A 70 18.12 -15.46 22.76
CA LYS A 70 19.23 -16.42 22.60
C LYS A 70 19.74 -16.54 21.17
N THR A 71 18.98 -16.10 20.18
CA THR A 71 19.28 -16.36 18.75
C THR A 71 19.31 -15.09 17.91
N VAL A 72 18.37 -14.16 18.12
CA VAL A 72 18.20 -12.99 17.25
C VAL A 72 19.42 -12.06 17.24
N PRO A 73 20.07 -11.74 18.37
CA PRO A 73 21.27 -10.87 18.37
C PRO A 73 22.38 -11.38 17.45
N ASP A 74 22.76 -12.66 17.58
CA ASP A 74 23.82 -13.28 16.78
C ASP A 74 23.50 -13.27 15.27
N LEU A 75 22.23 -13.49 14.92
CA LEU A 75 21.77 -13.42 13.53
C LEU A 75 21.90 -12.01 12.99
N LEU A 76 21.45 -11.00 13.73
CA LEU A 76 21.48 -9.60 13.31
C LEU A 76 22.92 -9.06 13.23
N GLU A 77 23.80 -9.44 14.16
CA GLU A 77 25.22 -9.11 14.11
C GLU A 77 25.86 -9.70 12.85
N CYS A 78 25.58 -10.98 12.55
CA CYS A 78 26.08 -11.62 11.35
C CYS A 78 25.58 -10.92 10.08
N ILE A 79 24.30 -10.52 10.01
CA ILE A 79 23.72 -9.83 8.85
C ILE A 79 24.36 -8.45 8.67
N SER A 80 24.59 -7.72 9.76
CA SER A 80 25.15 -6.36 9.77
C SER A 80 26.66 -6.31 9.53
N SER A 81 27.37 -7.43 9.72
CA SER A 81 28.83 -7.46 9.56
C SER A 81 29.28 -7.00 8.16
N PRO A 82 30.23 -6.08 7.98
CA PRO A 82 30.65 -5.65 6.65
C PRO A 82 31.27 -6.81 5.85
N LEU A 83 31.05 -6.84 4.54
CA LEU A 83 31.72 -7.83 3.68
C LEU A 83 33.20 -7.45 3.51
N PRO A 84 34.14 -8.40 3.63
CA PRO A 84 35.57 -8.11 3.54
C PRO A 84 35.98 -7.77 2.10
N SER A 85 36.86 -6.78 1.93
CA SER A 85 37.28 -6.26 0.62
C SER A 85 38.41 -7.05 -0.08
N ALA A 86 39.19 -7.87 0.64
CA ALA A 86 40.54 -8.23 0.18
C ALA A 86 40.76 -9.68 -0.26
N LYS A 87 39.84 -10.63 -0.02
CA LYS A 87 40.03 -12.06 -0.40
C LYS A 87 38.74 -12.71 -0.88
N GLU A 88 38.71 -13.15 -2.13
CA GLU A 88 37.53 -13.76 -2.77
C GLU A 88 36.95 -14.94 -1.98
N LYS A 89 37.81 -15.83 -1.45
CA LYS A 89 37.38 -16.98 -0.63
C LYS A 89 36.70 -16.53 0.67
N THR A 90 37.28 -15.55 1.36
CA THR A 90 36.72 -14.99 2.60
C THR A 90 35.41 -14.26 2.31
N TYR A 91 35.34 -13.50 1.22
CA TYR A 91 34.12 -12.83 0.76
C TYR A 91 32.99 -13.83 0.51
N LYS A 92 33.24 -14.90 -0.25
CA LYS A 92 32.27 -15.97 -0.52
C LYS A 92 31.77 -16.63 0.77
N GLN A 93 32.68 -16.92 1.70
CA GLN A 93 32.32 -17.51 3.00
C GLN A 93 31.46 -16.56 3.85
N CYS A 94 31.82 -15.27 3.95
CA CYS A 94 31.03 -14.26 4.67
C CYS A 94 29.65 -14.07 4.04
N LYS A 95 29.57 -14.01 2.70
CA LYS A 95 28.30 -13.90 1.95
C LYS A 95 27.39 -15.12 2.20
N ALA A 96 27.96 -16.32 2.19
CA ALA A 96 27.22 -17.55 2.50
C ALA A 96 26.70 -17.54 3.95
N LYS A 97 27.54 -17.18 4.92
CA LYS A 97 27.16 -17.08 6.33
C LYS A 97 26.04 -16.05 6.55
N LYS A 98 26.12 -14.87 5.90
CA LYS A 98 25.05 -13.87 5.93
C LYS A 98 23.74 -14.42 5.38
N THR A 99 23.80 -15.13 4.25
CA THR A 99 22.61 -15.71 3.61
C THR A 99 21.98 -16.79 4.50
N GLU A 100 22.80 -17.61 5.17
CA GLU A 100 22.33 -18.59 6.15
C GLU A 100 21.65 -17.91 7.35
N SER A 101 22.24 -16.84 7.88
CA SER A 101 21.64 -16.06 8.97
C SER A 101 20.31 -15.41 8.57
N LEU A 102 20.21 -14.88 7.35
CA LEU A 102 18.96 -14.37 6.79
C LEU A 102 17.91 -15.48 6.66
N GLN A 103 18.30 -16.69 6.23
CA GLN A 103 17.39 -17.82 6.14
C GLN A 103 16.86 -18.22 7.53
N LYS A 104 17.74 -18.31 8.54
CA LYS A 104 17.35 -18.62 9.93
C LYS A 104 16.41 -17.56 10.48
N LEU A 105 16.69 -16.28 10.24
CA LEU A 105 15.83 -15.18 10.66
C LEU A 105 14.46 -15.23 9.97
N HIS A 106 14.43 -15.50 8.66
CA HIS A 106 13.18 -15.71 7.95
C HIS A 106 12.40 -16.89 8.56
N ASP A 107 13.05 -18.00 8.87
CA ASP A 107 12.39 -19.18 9.44
C ASP A 107 11.66 -18.87 10.76
N LEU A 108 12.13 -17.89 11.53
CA LEU A 108 11.45 -17.41 12.75
C LEU A 108 10.13 -16.68 12.46
N THR A 109 9.90 -16.21 11.23
CA THR A 109 8.70 -15.43 10.84
C THR A 109 7.71 -16.20 9.95
N LYS A 110 8.03 -17.45 9.58
CA LYS A 110 7.18 -18.29 8.72
C LYS A 110 5.83 -18.63 9.37
N LYS A 111 4.89 -19.11 8.55
CA LYS A 111 3.62 -19.68 9.02
C LYS A 111 3.90 -20.80 10.03
N GLY A 112 3.26 -20.75 11.20
CA GLY A 112 3.52 -21.66 12.33
C GLY A 112 4.49 -21.10 13.38
N LYS A 113 5.21 -20.02 13.06
CA LYS A 113 6.02 -19.22 14.01
C LYS A 113 5.62 -17.75 13.99
N ASP A 114 4.37 -17.48 13.63
CA ASP A 114 3.81 -16.13 13.54
C ASP A 114 3.75 -15.41 14.89
N HIS A 115 3.70 -16.15 16.01
CA HIS A 115 3.82 -15.61 17.37
C HIS A 115 5.13 -14.84 17.62
N ASN A 116 6.19 -15.07 16.83
CA ASN A 116 7.44 -14.32 16.96
C ASN A 116 7.39 -12.94 16.28
N ARG A 117 6.46 -12.72 15.34
CA ARG A 117 6.49 -11.54 14.46
C ARG A 117 6.32 -10.24 15.24
N ILE A 118 5.39 -10.20 16.20
CA ILE A 118 5.15 -9.03 17.04
C ILE A 118 6.37 -8.75 17.94
N PRO A 119 6.83 -9.70 18.77
CA PRO A 119 8.03 -9.50 19.59
C PRO A 119 9.27 -9.01 18.84
N LEU A 120 9.49 -9.50 17.61
CA LEU A 120 10.66 -9.12 16.80
C LEU A 120 10.70 -7.62 16.46
N VAL A 121 9.56 -6.94 16.39
CA VAL A 121 9.48 -5.51 16.05
C VAL A 121 9.03 -4.70 17.27
N SER A 122 7.92 -5.08 17.90
CA SER A 122 7.29 -4.31 18.98
C SER A 122 8.03 -4.34 20.31
N SER A 123 8.93 -5.30 20.55
CA SER A 123 9.75 -5.27 21.77
C SER A 123 10.77 -4.13 21.78
N THR A 124 11.09 -3.55 20.62
CA THR A 124 12.15 -2.54 20.41
C THR A 124 13.56 -2.96 20.86
N LYS A 125 13.72 -4.19 21.39
CA LYS A 125 15.01 -4.75 21.83
C LYS A 125 15.96 -4.94 20.67
N TRP A 126 15.42 -5.22 19.49
CA TRP A 126 16.18 -5.42 18.26
C TRP A 126 15.65 -4.47 17.19
N ASP A 127 16.53 -3.68 16.60
CA ASP A 127 16.18 -2.85 15.44
C ASP A 127 16.26 -3.68 14.15
N ILE A 128 15.44 -4.72 14.09
CA ILE A 128 15.40 -5.65 12.96
C ILE A 128 15.04 -4.93 11.66
N VAL A 129 14.19 -3.90 11.73
CA VAL A 129 13.76 -3.11 10.58
C VAL A 129 14.95 -2.35 10.00
N ARG A 130 15.76 -1.67 10.83
CA ARG A 130 16.98 -1.00 10.37
C ARG A 130 17.98 -1.98 9.78
N VAL A 131 18.30 -3.06 10.50
CA VAL A 131 19.29 -4.05 10.06
C VAL A 131 18.92 -4.64 8.69
N LEU A 132 17.66 -5.04 8.51
CA LEU A 132 17.18 -5.60 7.25
C LEU A 132 17.14 -4.55 6.13
N SER A 133 16.75 -3.31 6.43
CA SER A 133 16.69 -2.24 5.43
C SER A 133 18.08 -1.81 4.96
N THR A 134 19.04 -1.65 5.88
CA THR A 134 20.45 -1.41 5.55
C THR A 134 21.00 -2.55 4.70
N ALA A 135 20.82 -3.80 5.14
CA ALA A 135 21.29 -4.96 4.40
C ALA A 135 20.66 -5.03 2.99
N LEU A 136 19.40 -4.63 2.83
CA LEU A 136 18.73 -4.61 1.52
C LEU A 136 19.35 -3.57 0.57
N LEU A 137 19.72 -2.38 1.09
CA LEU A 137 20.38 -1.32 0.32
C LEU A 137 21.83 -1.68 -0.05
N GLU A 138 22.52 -2.44 0.80
CA GLU A 138 23.89 -2.89 0.56
C GLU A 138 24.00 -4.03 -0.48
N ILE A 139 22.90 -4.72 -0.81
CA ILE A 139 22.93 -5.78 -1.82
C ILE A 139 23.16 -5.16 -3.19
N GLN A 140 24.39 -5.32 -3.67
CA GLN A 140 24.76 -5.05 -5.04
C GLN A 140 24.07 -6.08 -5.95
N ASP A 141 23.44 -5.59 -7.02
CA ASP A 141 23.09 -6.45 -8.14
C ASP A 141 24.38 -6.76 -8.88
N GLU A 142 24.76 -8.03 -8.87
CA GLU A 142 25.69 -8.53 -9.87
C GLU A 142 25.01 -8.24 -11.21
N ILE A 143 25.61 -7.35 -12.02
CA ILE A 143 25.14 -7.04 -13.36
C ILE A 143 25.29 -8.35 -14.13
N ALA A 144 24.23 -9.17 -14.12
CA ALA A 144 24.19 -10.36 -14.93
C ALA A 144 24.26 -9.90 -16.37
N THR A 145 25.23 -10.41 -17.12
CA THR A 145 25.36 -10.17 -18.57
C THR A 145 24.20 -10.77 -19.37
N THR A 146 23.30 -11.48 -18.69
CA THR A 146 22.08 -12.05 -19.24
C THR A 146 20.92 -11.06 -19.14
N ASP A 147 20.09 -10.97 -20.17
CA ASP A 147 18.93 -10.07 -20.28
C ASP A 147 17.86 -10.23 -19.16
N LYS A 148 18.01 -11.22 -18.27
CA LYS A 148 17.12 -11.45 -17.13
C LYS A 148 17.93 -11.44 -15.82
N PRO A 149 17.68 -10.48 -14.91
CA PRO A 149 18.32 -10.49 -13.60
C PRO A 149 17.82 -11.71 -12.80
N GLU A 150 18.75 -12.55 -12.35
CA GLU A 150 18.43 -13.65 -11.44
C GLU A 150 17.98 -13.12 -10.07
N MET A 151 17.12 -13.88 -9.40
CA MET A 151 16.65 -13.52 -8.07
C MET A 151 17.77 -13.74 -7.04
N ASN A 152 18.35 -12.65 -6.55
CA ASN A 152 19.29 -12.69 -5.44
C ASN A 152 18.62 -13.29 -4.17
N GLN A 153 19.15 -14.41 -3.68
CA GLN A 153 18.57 -15.14 -2.55
C GLN A 153 18.54 -14.31 -1.26
N ALA A 154 19.60 -13.56 -0.96
CA ALA A 154 19.65 -12.71 0.23
C ALA A 154 18.57 -11.63 0.19
N ARG A 155 18.41 -10.96 -0.97
CA ARG A 155 17.33 -9.98 -1.19
C ARG A 155 15.96 -10.60 -0.94
N ARG A 156 15.72 -11.77 -1.54
CA ARG A 156 14.46 -12.49 -1.38
C ARG A 156 14.16 -12.81 0.09
N MET A 157 15.15 -13.27 0.86
CA MET A 157 14.98 -13.54 2.30
C MET A 157 14.64 -12.29 3.09
N ILE A 158 15.30 -11.17 2.80
CA ILE A 158 15.03 -9.89 3.46
C ILE A 158 13.60 -9.42 3.15
N CYS A 159 13.22 -9.38 1.87
CA CYS A 159 11.88 -8.95 1.45
C CYS A 159 10.77 -9.85 2.05
N TRP A 160 11.00 -11.17 2.11
CA TRP A 160 10.05 -12.09 2.77
C TRP A 160 9.93 -11.86 4.27
N THR A 161 11.06 -11.64 4.94
CA THR A 161 11.06 -11.37 6.39
C THR A 161 10.33 -10.07 6.68
N LEU A 162 10.65 -8.97 5.97
CA LEU A 162 9.96 -7.69 6.11
C LEU A 162 8.46 -7.80 5.81
N ASN A 163 8.09 -8.51 4.74
CA ASN A 163 6.69 -8.78 4.44
C ASN A 163 5.98 -9.50 5.59
N ASN A 164 6.56 -10.58 6.14
CA ASN A 164 5.95 -11.29 7.26
C ASN A 164 5.81 -10.41 8.51
N LEU A 165 6.80 -9.57 8.78
CA LEU A 165 6.78 -8.62 9.90
C LEU A 165 5.76 -7.49 9.69
N SER A 166 5.42 -7.14 8.45
CA SER A 166 4.39 -6.13 8.16
C SER A 166 2.95 -6.61 8.34
N ILE A 167 2.72 -7.92 8.52
CA ILE A 167 1.37 -8.50 8.63
C ILE A 167 0.65 -8.09 9.93
N PRO A 168 1.22 -8.29 11.14
CA PRO A 168 0.55 -7.91 12.40
C PRO A 168 0.32 -6.40 12.49
N TYR A 169 -0.82 -5.98 13.04
CA TYR A 169 -1.18 -4.57 13.17
C TYR A 169 -0.22 -3.81 14.08
N GLU A 170 0.19 -4.45 15.18
CA GLU A 170 1.10 -3.93 16.19
C GLU A 170 2.46 -3.53 15.60
N ASN A 171 2.89 -4.21 14.54
CA ASN A 171 4.13 -3.91 13.85
C ASN A 171 4.01 -2.75 12.86
N LYS A 172 2.82 -2.53 12.27
CA LYS A 172 2.63 -1.54 11.19
C LYS A 172 2.98 -0.13 11.67
N ALA A 173 2.45 0.27 12.82
CA ALA A 173 2.72 1.59 13.41
C ALA A 173 4.22 1.81 13.62
N ILE A 174 4.95 0.82 14.14
CA ILE A 174 6.39 0.90 14.38
C ILE A 174 7.17 0.94 13.07
N MET A 175 6.81 0.13 12.09
CA MET A 175 7.47 0.11 10.78
C MET A 175 7.24 1.41 9.99
N VAL A 176 6.11 2.09 10.19
CA VAL A 176 5.72 3.32 9.47
C VAL A 176 6.20 4.57 10.19
N GLN A 177 6.14 4.61 11.51
CA GLN A 177 6.39 5.82 12.31
C GLN A 177 7.66 5.74 13.16
N GLY A 178 8.24 4.55 13.33
CA GLY A 178 9.47 4.39 14.10
C GLY A 178 10.69 5.00 13.39
N ASP A 179 11.79 5.12 14.13
CA ASP A 179 13.02 5.79 13.68
C ASP A 179 13.63 5.20 12.39
N SER A 180 13.27 3.96 12.07
CA SER A 180 13.79 3.20 10.92
C SER A 180 12.85 3.21 9.71
N SER A 181 11.74 3.94 9.75
CA SER A 181 10.72 3.95 8.69
C SER A 181 11.22 4.57 7.37
N SER A 182 11.97 5.67 7.44
CA SER A 182 12.54 6.31 6.25
C SER A 182 13.50 5.37 5.50
N LEU A 183 14.35 4.67 6.24
CA LEU A 183 15.28 3.68 5.71
C LEU A 183 14.55 2.46 5.14
N LEU A 184 13.49 2.00 5.79
CA LEU A 184 12.63 0.94 5.26
C LEU A 184 12.00 1.34 3.93
N PHE A 185 11.42 2.54 3.85
CA PHE A 185 10.78 3.01 2.63
C PHE A 185 11.79 3.19 1.50
N GLU A 186 13.00 3.66 1.82
CA GLU A 186 14.09 3.79 0.86
C GLU A 186 14.50 2.43 0.31
N ALA A 187 14.72 1.45 1.20
CA ALA A 187 15.14 0.11 0.83
C ALA A 187 14.09 -0.60 -0.05
N LEU A 188 12.82 -0.58 0.35
CA LEU A 188 11.72 -1.17 -0.42
C LEU A 188 11.51 -0.44 -1.75
N GLY A 189 11.49 0.89 -1.71
CA GLY A 189 11.33 1.74 -2.88
C GLY A 189 12.44 1.51 -3.90
N ASN A 190 13.70 1.37 -3.46
CA ASN A 190 14.84 1.16 -4.35
C ASN A 190 14.70 -0.15 -5.15
N VAL A 191 14.23 -1.23 -4.51
CA VAL A 191 13.92 -2.51 -5.20
C VAL A 191 12.82 -2.33 -6.23
N ILE A 192 11.76 -1.58 -5.93
CA ILE A 192 10.64 -1.30 -6.84
C ILE A 192 11.10 -0.44 -8.03
N ARG A 193 11.79 0.67 -7.77
CA ARG A 193 12.30 1.61 -8.78
C ARG A 193 13.20 0.94 -9.80
N ARG A 194 13.96 -0.08 -9.38
CA ARG A 194 14.86 -0.87 -10.23
C ARG A 194 14.18 -2.05 -10.94
N ASN A 195 12.86 -2.23 -10.74
CA ASN A 195 12.05 -3.32 -11.30
C ASN A 195 12.72 -4.71 -11.13
N LEU A 196 13.24 -4.97 -9.94
CA LEU A 196 13.94 -6.23 -9.63
C LEU A 196 12.92 -7.36 -9.43
N PRO A 197 13.30 -8.65 -9.57
CA PRO A 197 12.37 -9.77 -9.36
C PRO A 197 11.69 -9.81 -7.98
N SER A 198 12.26 -9.14 -6.97
CA SER A 198 11.69 -9.07 -5.63
C SER A 198 10.73 -7.88 -5.42
N SER A 199 10.48 -7.03 -6.44
CA SER A 199 9.62 -5.84 -6.31
C SER A 199 8.21 -6.18 -5.82
N TYR A 200 7.63 -7.30 -6.26
CA TYR A 200 6.29 -7.72 -5.79
C TYR A 200 6.23 -7.90 -4.26
N LEU A 201 7.28 -8.45 -3.63
CA LEU A 201 7.34 -8.60 -2.17
C LEU A 201 7.43 -7.25 -1.45
N CYS A 202 8.18 -6.31 -2.01
CA CYS A 202 8.25 -4.94 -1.48
C CYS A 202 6.90 -4.24 -1.58
N ILE A 203 6.16 -4.45 -2.68
CA ILE A 203 4.82 -3.89 -2.86
C ILE A 203 3.82 -4.55 -1.88
N ILE A 204 3.87 -5.87 -1.66
CA ILE A 204 3.05 -6.52 -0.63
C ILE A 204 3.36 -5.95 0.75
N CYS A 205 4.64 -5.68 1.06
CA CYS A 205 5.01 -5.05 2.32
C CYS A 205 4.34 -3.67 2.46
N PHE A 206 4.43 -2.80 1.45
CA PHE A 206 3.71 -1.52 1.46
C PHE A 206 2.18 -1.70 1.57
N PHE A 207 1.59 -2.61 0.80
CA PHE A 207 0.17 -2.95 0.86
C PHE A 207 -0.25 -3.34 2.28
N ASN A 208 0.51 -4.19 2.96
CA ASN A 208 0.25 -4.57 4.34
C ASN A 208 0.35 -3.38 5.30
N LEU A 209 1.31 -2.47 5.09
CA LEU A 209 1.44 -1.27 5.94
C LEU A 209 0.25 -0.33 5.75
N THR A 210 -0.33 -0.23 4.55
CA THR A 210 -1.51 0.62 4.27
C THR A 210 -2.83 0.16 4.92
N PHE A 211 -2.82 -0.95 5.65
CA PHE A 211 -3.91 -1.26 6.58
C PHE A 211 -3.85 -0.40 7.87
N SER A 212 -2.80 0.39 8.10
CA SER A 212 -2.80 1.47 9.08
C SER A 212 -3.07 2.79 8.34
N ALA A 213 -4.06 3.55 8.82
CA ALA A 213 -4.43 4.86 8.27
C ALA A 213 -3.23 5.82 8.27
N GLU A 214 -2.40 5.75 9.30
CA GLU A 214 -1.21 6.57 9.47
C GLU A 214 -0.11 6.27 8.43
N ALA A 215 -0.20 5.15 7.72
CA ALA A 215 0.72 4.77 6.65
C ALA A 215 0.34 5.34 5.28
N ILE A 216 -0.93 5.72 5.08
CA ILE A 216 -1.47 6.09 3.78
C ILE A 216 -0.75 7.33 3.22
N GLU A 217 -0.72 8.42 3.99
CA GLU A 217 -0.06 9.64 3.54
C GLU A 217 1.47 9.45 3.38
N PRO A 218 2.22 8.92 4.37
CA PRO A 218 3.67 8.74 4.20
C PRO A 218 4.06 7.88 3.00
N ILE A 219 3.27 6.84 2.67
CA ILE A 219 3.55 5.95 1.53
C ILE A 219 3.16 6.62 0.21
N ALA A 220 1.95 7.19 0.10
CA ALA A 220 1.47 7.80 -1.15
C ALA A 220 2.34 8.98 -1.57
N TRP A 221 2.90 9.71 -0.61
CA TRP A 221 3.73 10.89 -0.83
C TRP A 221 5.23 10.60 -0.78
N TYR A 222 5.64 9.34 -0.74
CA TYR A 222 7.04 8.98 -0.58
C TYR A 222 7.87 9.30 -1.83
N VAL A 223 8.98 10.02 -1.61
CA VAL A 223 9.99 10.32 -2.62
C VAL A 223 11.31 9.68 -2.21
N LEU A 224 11.86 8.82 -3.06
CA LEU A 224 13.14 8.18 -2.77
C LEU A 224 14.27 9.22 -2.84
N PRO A 225 15.28 9.12 -1.97
CA PRO A 225 16.52 9.88 -2.11
C PRO A 225 17.14 9.65 -3.50
N THR A 226 17.35 10.71 -4.26
CA THR A 226 18.11 10.64 -5.51
C THR A 226 19.61 10.60 -5.18
N ILE A 227 20.33 9.65 -5.77
CA ILE A 227 21.79 9.43 -5.57
C ILE A 227 22.63 10.60 -6.14
N THR A 228 21.96 11.53 -6.83
CA THR A 228 22.46 12.73 -7.50
C THR A 228 21.54 13.87 -7.01
N GLU A 229 21.98 15.00 -6.47
CA GLU A 229 23.10 15.86 -6.84
C GLU A 229 23.58 16.66 -5.63
N THR A 230 24.89 16.71 -5.43
CA THR A 230 25.59 17.75 -4.67
C THR A 230 25.41 19.09 -5.39
N GLY A 231 24.29 19.77 -5.12
CA GLY A 231 24.15 21.21 -5.31
C GLY A 231 23.50 21.67 -6.62
N ALA A 232 22.18 21.80 -6.61
CA ALA A 232 21.47 22.92 -7.22
C ALA A 232 20.05 22.98 -6.65
N SER A 233 19.73 24.06 -5.92
CA SER A 233 18.38 24.32 -5.45
C SER A 233 17.63 25.09 -6.52
N THR A 234 16.77 24.40 -7.26
CA THR A 234 15.97 25.02 -8.33
C THR A 234 14.71 25.65 -7.74
N LYS A 235 14.59 26.98 -7.85
CA LYS A 235 13.35 27.71 -7.61
C LYS A 235 12.42 27.52 -8.80
N ILE A 236 11.23 27.00 -8.55
CA ILE A 236 10.16 26.81 -9.53
C ILE A 236 8.96 27.63 -9.05
N SER A 237 8.38 28.43 -9.93
CA SER A 237 7.15 29.21 -9.71
C SER A 237 6.11 28.78 -10.73
N ILE A 238 4.93 28.37 -10.29
CA ILE A 238 3.83 27.87 -11.14
C ILE A 238 2.47 28.36 -10.64
N GLU A 239 1.69 28.90 -11.56
CA GLU A 239 0.24 29.12 -11.45
C GLU A 239 -0.50 28.38 -12.57
N THR A 240 -1.40 27.47 -12.18
CA THR A 240 -2.80 27.32 -12.64
C THR A 240 -3.38 25.97 -12.18
N GLY A 241 -4.57 25.98 -11.58
CA GLY A 241 -5.41 24.79 -11.31
C GLY A 241 -4.78 23.78 -10.35
N HIS A 242 -4.43 24.25 -9.15
CA HIS A 242 -3.27 23.79 -8.40
C HIS A 242 -3.38 22.37 -7.81
N ILE A 243 -2.72 21.40 -8.46
CA ILE A 243 -2.02 20.35 -7.70
C ILE A 243 -1.17 21.08 -6.66
N SER A 244 -1.21 20.63 -5.40
CA SER A 244 -0.34 21.22 -4.38
C SER A 244 1.11 21.20 -4.87
N GLU A 245 1.92 22.20 -4.50
CA GLU A 245 3.34 22.25 -4.87
C GLU A 245 4.07 20.93 -4.50
N LYS A 246 3.65 20.32 -3.38
CA LYS A 246 4.06 18.98 -2.93
C LYS A 246 3.76 17.92 -3.98
N GLY A 247 2.56 17.95 -4.56
CA GLY A 247 2.09 16.99 -5.55
C GLY A 247 2.82 17.12 -6.89
N GLN A 248 3.05 18.35 -7.33
CA GLN A 248 3.82 18.60 -8.53
C GLN A 248 5.25 18.08 -8.40
N ARG A 249 5.94 18.38 -7.29
CA ARG A 249 7.28 17.85 -7.01
C ARG A 249 7.32 16.32 -7.02
N LEU A 250 6.28 15.66 -6.52
CA LEU A 250 6.17 14.21 -6.52
C LEU A 250 6.04 13.64 -7.94
N LEU A 251 5.23 14.26 -8.78
CA LEU A 251 5.00 13.85 -10.17
C LEU A 251 6.19 14.15 -11.08
N GLU A 252 6.93 15.22 -10.82
CA GLU A 252 8.15 15.59 -11.54
C GLU A 252 9.35 14.74 -11.12
N ASN A 253 9.33 14.17 -9.91
CA ASN A 253 10.41 13.32 -9.44
C ASN A 253 10.23 11.87 -9.93
N PRO A 254 11.06 11.37 -10.87
CA PRO A 254 10.96 10.01 -11.40
C PRO A 254 11.29 8.93 -10.36
N ALA A 255 11.79 9.31 -9.19
CA ALA A 255 12.07 8.46 -8.05
C ALA A 255 10.98 8.50 -6.97
N SER A 256 9.84 9.19 -7.18
CA SER A 256 8.70 8.99 -6.30
C SER A 256 8.19 7.54 -6.36
N LEU A 257 7.60 7.05 -5.27
CA LEU A 257 7.05 5.71 -5.23
C LEU A 257 5.95 5.55 -6.29
N LEU A 258 5.09 6.55 -6.44
CA LEU A 258 4.02 6.56 -7.44
C LEU A 258 4.58 6.41 -8.87
N ARG A 259 5.59 7.20 -9.25
CA ARG A 259 6.25 7.08 -10.57
C ARG A 259 6.99 5.75 -10.74
N SER A 260 7.53 5.20 -9.65
CA SER A 260 8.18 3.88 -9.68
C SER A 260 7.17 2.76 -9.92
N LEU A 261 5.99 2.82 -9.29
CA LEU A 261 4.88 1.87 -9.52
C LEU A 261 4.34 1.99 -10.95
N GLU A 262 4.10 3.21 -11.43
CA GLU A 262 3.68 3.48 -12.82
C GLU A 262 4.65 2.86 -13.83
N ARG A 263 5.96 3.13 -13.69
CA ARG A 263 6.98 2.56 -14.58
C ARG A 263 7.04 1.04 -14.51
N LEU A 264 6.93 0.47 -13.32
CA LEU A 264 6.88 -0.96 -13.11
C LEU A 264 5.68 -1.57 -13.86
N MET A 265 4.50 -0.96 -13.74
CA MET A 265 3.29 -1.42 -14.43
C MET A 265 3.43 -1.30 -15.95
N LEU A 266 3.92 -0.17 -16.46
CA LEU A 266 4.18 0.02 -17.90
C LEU A 266 5.15 -1.03 -18.46
N THR A 267 6.25 -1.29 -17.74
CA THR A 267 7.29 -2.24 -18.18
C THR A 267 6.77 -3.67 -18.18
N ASN A 268 5.95 -4.03 -17.20
CA ASN A 268 5.49 -5.39 -17.00
C ASN A 268 4.15 -5.71 -17.68
N ALA A 269 3.40 -4.70 -18.13
CA ALA A 269 2.07 -4.87 -18.74
C ALA A 269 2.03 -5.88 -19.91
N PRO A 270 3.01 -5.92 -20.85
CA PRO A 270 2.99 -6.88 -21.95
C PRO A 270 2.97 -8.35 -21.52
N PHE A 271 3.49 -8.68 -20.32
CA PHE A 271 3.52 -10.06 -19.82
C PHE A 271 2.15 -10.57 -19.37
N LEU A 272 1.23 -9.66 -19.02
CA LEU A 272 -0.13 -10.00 -18.58
C LEU A 272 -0.96 -10.65 -19.69
N LEU A 273 -0.61 -10.41 -20.96
CA LEU A 273 -1.28 -11.01 -22.12
C LEU A 273 -1.00 -12.53 -22.24
N SER A 274 -0.09 -13.10 -21.43
CA SER A 274 0.30 -14.51 -21.51
C SER A 274 0.02 -15.33 -20.25
N SER A 275 0.24 -14.77 -19.05
CA SER A 275 -0.19 -15.33 -17.76
C SER A 275 0.08 -14.36 -16.61
N VAL A 276 -0.92 -14.16 -15.74
CA VAL A 276 -0.80 -13.35 -14.50
C VAL A 276 0.10 -14.01 -13.47
N THR A 277 0.36 -15.33 -13.55
CA THR A 277 1.15 -16.08 -12.54
C THR A 277 2.66 -15.83 -12.60
N SER A 278 3.13 -14.95 -13.49
CA SER A 278 4.52 -14.53 -13.53
C SER A 278 4.86 -13.61 -12.35
N VAL A 279 6.15 -13.52 -12.01
CA VAL A 279 6.65 -12.58 -10.98
C VAL A 279 6.28 -11.13 -11.34
N GLN A 280 6.31 -10.81 -12.64
CA GLN A 280 5.91 -9.53 -13.20
C GLN A 280 4.40 -9.29 -13.06
N GLY A 281 3.58 -10.30 -13.36
CA GLY A 281 2.13 -10.23 -13.18
C GLY A 281 1.73 -10.04 -11.72
N GLU A 282 2.38 -10.76 -10.80
CA GLU A 282 2.21 -10.56 -9.36
C GLU A 282 2.62 -9.14 -8.93
N ALA A 283 3.73 -8.60 -9.46
CA ALA A 283 4.14 -7.24 -9.15
C ALA A 283 3.08 -6.20 -9.57
N ILE A 284 2.44 -6.39 -10.73
CA ILE A 284 1.33 -5.53 -11.17
C ILE A 284 0.11 -5.70 -10.27
N ARG A 285 -0.30 -6.95 -10.01
CA ARG A 285 -1.47 -7.25 -9.18
C ARG A 285 -1.35 -6.58 -7.80
N TRP A 286 -0.20 -6.72 -7.15
CA TRP A 286 0.04 -6.07 -5.87
C TRP A 286 0.19 -4.56 -5.97
N ALA A 287 0.69 -4.01 -7.08
CA ALA A 287 0.73 -2.55 -7.28
C ALA A 287 -0.69 -1.97 -7.36
N VAL A 288 -1.59 -2.63 -8.10
CA VAL A 288 -3.01 -2.27 -8.16
C VAL A 288 -3.67 -2.42 -6.79
N GLY A 289 -3.37 -3.49 -6.05
CA GLY A 289 -3.84 -3.67 -4.67
C GLY A 289 -3.40 -2.55 -3.73
N LEU A 290 -2.13 -2.13 -3.81
CA LEU A 290 -1.61 -0.99 -3.05
C LEU A 290 -2.34 0.31 -3.41
N ILE A 291 -2.52 0.58 -4.71
CA ILE A 291 -3.26 1.76 -5.20
C ILE A 291 -4.70 1.73 -4.67
N ARG A 292 -5.39 0.59 -4.76
CA ARG A 292 -6.75 0.40 -4.23
C ARG A 292 -6.80 0.78 -2.75
N ASN A 293 -5.87 0.29 -1.95
CA ASN A 293 -5.80 0.64 -0.54
C ASN A 293 -5.61 2.15 -0.35
N ILE A 294 -4.57 2.77 -0.93
CA ILE A 294 -4.31 4.21 -0.68
C ILE A 294 -5.40 5.16 -1.21
N THR A 295 -6.22 4.71 -2.16
CA THR A 295 -7.37 5.48 -2.69
C THR A 295 -8.70 5.20 -1.98
N PHE A 296 -8.73 4.25 -1.04
CA PHE A 296 -9.97 3.89 -0.35
C PHE A 296 -10.40 5.04 0.58
N ALA A 297 -11.50 5.69 0.22
CA ALA A 297 -12.13 6.73 1.02
C ALA A 297 -12.97 6.10 2.14
N ASN A 298 -12.82 6.60 3.36
CA ASN A 298 -13.76 6.24 4.42
C ASN A 298 -15.09 6.91 4.07
N GLN A 299 -16.05 6.07 3.70
CA GLN A 299 -17.44 6.48 3.70
C GLN A 299 -17.84 6.57 5.16
N ASN A 300 -17.57 7.72 5.76
CA ASN A 300 -18.24 8.11 6.98
C ASN A 300 -19.71 8.20 6.62
N ILE A 301 -20.42 7.08 6.76
CA ILE A 301 -21.86 7.00 6.80
C ILE A 301 -22.22 7.93 7.95
N GLY A 302 -22.56 9.19 7.64
CA GLY A 302 -22.82 10.27 8.58
C GLY A 302 -24.07 10.06 9.43
N GLY A 303 -24.24 8.87 9.99
CA GLY A 303 -25.21 8.55 11.02
C GLY A 303 -24.50 8.58 12.37
N THR A 304 -24.67 9.67 13.09
CA THR A 304 -24.32 9.90 14.50
C THR A 304 -25.02 8.95 15.48
N SER A 305 -25.42 7.74 15.06
CA SER A 305 -26.02 6.77 15.97
C SER A 305 -24.93 5.86 16.51
N ALA A 306 -24.47 6.20 17.72
CA ALA A 306 -23.48 5.48 18.52
C ALA A 306 -24.00 4.11 19.03
N THR A 307 -24.58 3.29 18.14
CA THR A 307 -24.89 1.90 18.44
C THR A 307 -23.79 1.03 17.87
N GLN A 308 -22.75 0.84 18.70
CA GLN A 308 -21.79 -0.26 18.58
C GLN A 308 -22.59 -1.57 18.43
N THR A 309 -22.74 -2.05 17.20
CA THR A 309 -23.23 -3.39 16.93
C THR A 309 -22.11 -4.14 16.23
N ASP A 310 -21.82 -5.31 16.80
CA ASP A 310 -20.65 -6.13 16.56
C ASP A 310 -20.42 -6.47 15.07
N ASP A 311 -19.17 -6.29 14.63
CA ASP A 311 -18.38 -7.19 13.77
C ASP A 311 -19.01 -7.77 12.49
N SER A 312 -19.86 -7.03 11.75
CA SER A 312 -20.19 -7.45 10.38
C SER A 312 -19.13 -6.99 9.37
N LEU A 313 -18.24 -7.92 9.02
CA LEU A 313 -17.08 -7.82 8.13
C LEU A 313 -17.40 -7.54 6.64
N SER A 314 -18.59 -7.07 6.27
CA SER A 314 -18.93 -6.84 4.87
C SER A 314 -18.55 -5.42 4.43
N GLY A 315 -17.27 -5.22 4.06
CA GLY A 315 -16.83 -4.03 3.30
C GLY A 315 -15.71 -3.20 3.94
N SER A 316 -15.34 -3.49 5.18
CA SER A 316 -14.13 -2.91 5.78
C SER A 316 -12.90 -3.44 5.04
N THR A 317 -12.02 -2.55 4.58
CA THR A 317 -10.70 -2.92 4.07
C THR A 317 -9.81 -3.56 5.13
N GLY A 318 -10.29 -3.76 6.36
CA GLY A 318 -9.47 -4.13 7.51
C GLY A 318 -8.53 -3.00 7.92
N ARG A 319 -8.75 -1.77 7.43
CA ARG A 319 -7.95 -0.61 7.84
C ARG A 319 -8.23 -0.27 9.30
N GLN A 320 -7.16 -0.01 10.05
CA GLN A 320 -7.18 0.56 11.38
C GLN A 320 -7.00 2.07 11.29
N GLY A 321 -7.89 2.82 11.94
CA GLY A 321 -7.87 4.28 11.97
C GLY A 321 -8.61 4.93 10.80
N ASP A 322 -8.75 6.25 10.89
CA ASP A 322 -9.44 7.07 9.90
C ASP A 322 -8.44 7.91 9.09
N VAL A 323 -8.68 8.02 7.79
CA VAL A 323 -7.94 8.92 6.89
C VAL A 323 -8.91 10.00 6.44
N ASP A 324 -8.48 11.26 6.53
CA ASP A 324 -9.28 12.37 6.02
C ASP A 324 -9.51 12.21 4.51
N ASN A 325 -10.75 12.41 4.07
CA ASN A 325 -11.13 12.38 2.67
C ASN A 325 -10.39 13.45 1.85
N SER A 326 -9.94 14.55 2.47
CA SER A 326 -9.08 15.54 1.81
C SER A 326 -7.75 14.93 1.34
N ILE A 327 -7.12 14.10 2.19
CA ILE A 327 -5.88 13.38 1.86
C ILE A 327 -6.13 12.39 0.72
N ILE A 328 -7.25 11.66 0.77
CA ILE A 328 -7.61 10.70 -0.28
C ILE A 328 -7.89 11.41 -1.61
N GLN A 329 -8.58 12.55 -1.58
CA GLN A 329 -8.83 13.39 -2.75
C GLN A 329 -7.53 13.85 -3.41
N ASP A 330 -6.55 14.28 -2.61
CA ASP A 330 -5.24 14.69 -3.13
C ASP A 330 -4.51 13.50 -3.78
N ILE A 331 -4.52 12.33 -3.13
CA ILE A 331 -3.91 11.10 -3.68
C ILE A 331 -4.56 10.70 -5.01
N CYS A 332 -5.89 10.72 -5.08
CA CYS A 332 -6.61 10.42 -6.32
C CYS A 332 -6.31 11.46 -7.41
N THR A 333 -6.22 12.74 -7.04
CA THR A 333 -5.80 13.80 -7.95
C THR A 333 -4.39 13.55 -8.49
N LEU A 334 -3.43 13.12 -7.67
CA LEU A 334 -2.10 12.74 -8.14
C LEU A 334 -2.14 11.57 -9.13
N ILE A 335 -2.89 10.50 -8.80
CA ILE A 335 -3.01 9.32 -9.67
C ILE A 335 -3.63 9.70 -11.02
N SER A 336 -4.57 10.64 -11.06
CA SER A 336 -5.20 11.13 -12.30
C SER A 336 -4.21 11.74 -13.30
N GLN A 337 -3.03 12.15 -12.83
CA GLN A 337 -1.96 12.77 -13.62
C GLN A 337 -0.85 11.78 -14.03
N THR A 338 -1.15 10.48 -13.95
CA THR A 338 -0.26 9.38 -14.33
C THR A 338 -0.90 8.51 -15.41
N GLU A 339 -0.16 7.53 -15.91
CA GLU A 339 -0.63 6.47 -16.81
C GLU A 339 -1.40 5.36 -16.08
N ILE A 340 -1.45 5.37 -14.75
CA ILE A 340 -2.11 4.34 -13.94
C ILE A 340 -3.60 4.18 -14.30
N PRO A 341 -4.42 5.24 -14.43
CA PRO A 341 -5.81 5.11 -14.87
C PRO A 341 -5.95 4.37 -16.21
N ARG A 342 -5.11 4.71 -17.20
CA ARG A 342 -5.11 4.05 -18.51
C ARG A 342 -4.74 2.58 -18.41
N LEU A 343 -3.73 2.25 -17.60
CA LEU A 343 -3.30 0.87 -17.38
C LEU A 343 -4.40 0.03 -16.71
N ILE A 344 -5.03 0.55 -15.66
CA ILE A 344 -6.12 -0.14 -14.96
C ILE A 344 -7.29 -0.44 -15.90
N VAL A 345 -7.71 0.55 -16.70
CA VAL A 345 -8.76 0.34 -17.71
C VAL A 345 -8.33 -0.72 -18.73
N SER A 346 -7.09 -0.68 -19.20
CA SER A 346 -6.59 -1.69 -20.15
C SER A 346 -6.57 -3.10 -19.55
N PHE A 347 -6.24 -3.27 -18.27
CA PHE A 347 -6.21 -4.60 -17.64
C PHE A 347 -7.60 -5.22 -17.48
N VAL A 348 -8.63 -4.40 -17.28
CA VAL A 348 -10.03 -4.86 -17.26
C VAL A 348 -10.47 -5.21 -18.68
N ARG A 349 -10.24 -4.30 -19.64
CA ARG A 349 -10.67 -4.47 -21.05
C ARG A 349 -9.99 -5.65 -21.73
N ASP A 350 -8.68 -5.76 -21.55
CA ASP A 350 -7.81 -6.69 -22.25
C ASP A 350 -7.53 -7.95 -21.39
N SER A 351 -8.36 -8.21 -20.36
CA SER A 351 -8.19 -9.39 -19.51
C SER A 351 -8.28 -10.68 -20.35
N PRO A 352 -7.34 -11.63 -20.18
CA PRO A 352 -7.42 -12.93 -20.84
C PRO A 352 -8.51 -13.83 -20.24
N ASN A 353 -9.05 -13.46 -19.07
CA ASN A 353 -10.07 -14.23 -18.37
C ASN A 353 -11.45 -13.60 -18.63
N PRO A 354 -12.46 -14.37 -19.06
CA PRO A 354 -13.82 -13.85 -19.13
C PRO A 354 -14.31 -13.47 -17.73
N ALA A 355 -15.16 -12.44 -17.63
CA ALA A 355 -15.54 -11.83 -16.35
C ALA A 355 -16.17 -12.81 -15.35
N VAL A 356 -16.88 -13.83 -15.84
CA VAL A 356 -17.44 -14.94 -15.04
C VAL A 356 -16.39 -15.79 -14.30
N LYS A 357 -15.11 -15.72 -14.70
CA LYS A 357 -14.00 -16.43 -14.06
C LYS A 357 -13.17 -15.54 -13.13
N TRP A 358 -13.50 -14.25 -13.00
CA TRP A 358 -12.77 -13.37 -12.10
C TRP A 358 -13.01 -13.79 -10.65
N THR A 359 -11.92 -14.02 -9.93
CA THR A 359 -11.95 -14.39 -8.51
C THR A 359 -11.70 -13.18 -7.63
N LYS A 360 -12.09 -13.28 -6.36
CA LYS A 360 -11.68 -12.30 -5.34
C LYS A 360 -10.16 -12.15 -5.35
N ASP A 361 -9.68 -10.90 -5.26
CA ASP A 361 -8.26 -10.52 -5.23
C ASP A 361 -7.47 -10.89 -6.51
N SER A 362 -8.18 -11.21 -7.61
CA SER A 362 -7.60 -11.24 -8.95
C SER A 362 -7.17 -9.83 -9.38
N LEU A 363 -6.36 -9.74 -10.44
CA LEU A 363 -5.95 -8.45 -10.98
C LEU A 363 -7.18 -7.63 -11.43
N GLU A 364 -8.14 -8.30 -12.06
CA GLU A 364 -9.37 -7.72 -12.58
C GLU A 364 -10.25 -7.18 -11.43
N ASP A 365 -10.46 -7.98 -10.38
CA ASP A 365 -11.19 -7.58 -9.18
C ASP A 365 -10.53 -6.36 -8.50
N MET A 366 -9.20 -6.38 -8.36
CA MET A 366 -8.47 -5.24 -7.80
C MET A 366 -8.58 -3.99 -8.68
N CYS A 367 -8.47 -4.14 -10.01
CA CYS A 367 -8.62 -3.04 -10.96
C CYS A 367 -10.02 -2.41 -10.88
N LEU A 368 -11.08 -3.22 -10.87
CA LEU A 368 -12.45 -2.73 -10.66
C LEU A 368 -12.59 -1.99 -9.33
N GLY A 369 -11.99 -2.53 -8.27
CA GLY A 369 -11.92 -1.86 -6.97
C GLY A 369 -11.31 -0.46 -7.08
N VAL A 370 -10.20 -0.30 -7.80
CA VAL A 370 -9.59 1.04 -8.02
C VAL A 370 -10.50 1.93 -8.86
N LEU A 371 -11.10 1.44 -9.94
CA LEU A 371 -12.03 2.23 -10.77
C LEU A 371 -13.17 2.81 -9.93
N CYS A 372 -13.74 2.01 -9.03
CA CYS A 372 -14.80 2.44 -8.12
C CYS A 372 -14.34 3.51 -7.11
N GLN A 373 -13.08 3.46 -6.67
CA GLN A 373 -12.52 4.50 -5.79
C GLN A 373 -12.23 5.80 -6.55
N LEU A 374 -11.60 5.68 -7.72
CA LEU A 374 -11.20 6.83 -8.54
C LEU A 374 -12.40 7.60 -9.10
N VAL A 375 -13.48 6.93 -9.52
CA VAL A 375 -14.64 7.61 -10.13
C VAL A 375 -15.37 8.58 -9.19
N GLN A 376 -15.16 8.43 -7.87
CA GLN A 376 -15.73 9.31 -6.85
C GLN A 376 -15.15 10.74 -6.91
N TRP A 377 -13.98 10.92 -7.53
CA TRP A 377 -13.27 12.19 -7.60
C TRP A 377 -13.27 12.75 -9.03
N SER A 378 -13.56 14.05 -9.19
CA SER A 378 -13.72 14.67 -10.51
C SER A 378 -12.49 14.53 -11.41
N SER A 379 -11.30 14.89 -10.92
CA SER A 379 -10.03 14.80 -11.65
C SER A 379 -9.73 13.37 -12.12
N SER A 380 -9.99 12.39 -11.25
CA SER A 380 -9.79 10.97 -11.54
C SER A 380 -10.82 10.43 -12.53
N ARG A 381 -12.08 10.86 -12.42
CA ARG A 381 -13.15 10.51 -13.36
C ARG A 381 -12.82 10.98 -14.78
N GLU A 382 -12.37 12.22 -14.96
CA GLU A 382 -11.93 12.73 -16.27
C GLU A 382 -10.77 11.90 -16.83
N ALA A 383 -9.81 11.52 -15.99
CA ALA A 383 -8.72 10.63 -16.41
C ALA A 383 -9.23 9.25 -16.85
N LEU A 384 -10.21 8.67 -16.15
CA LEU A 384 -10.84 7.40 -16.50
C LEU A 384 -11.65 7.48 -17.80
N GLN A 385 -12.40 8.57 -18.01
CA GLN A 385 -13.12 8.82 -19.26
C GLN A 385 -12.14 8.86 -20.45
N ARG A 386 -11.04 9.63 -20.32
CA ARG A 386 -9.98 9.70 -21.35
C ARG A 386 -9.31 8.35 -21.60
N ALA A 387 -9.20 7.51 -20.57
CA ALA A 387 -8.69 6.15 -20.69
C ALA A 387 -9.65 5.17 -21.39
N GLY A 388 -10.90 5.55 -21.65
CA GLY A 388 -11.92 4.69 -22.25
C GLY A 388 -12.57 3.74 -21.25
N ALA A 389 -12.69 4.14 -19.98
CA ALA A 389 -13.31 3.32 -18.94
C ALA A 389 -14.76 2.94 -19.27
N THR A 390 -15.56 3.88 -19.79
CA THR A 390 -16.98 3.65 -20.13
C THR A 390 -17.12 2.49 -21.12
N LEU A 391 -16.43 2.57 -22.27
CA LEU A 391 -16.46 1.54 -23.31
C LEU A 391 -15.98 0.17 -22.80
N SER A 392 -15.02 0.17 -21.88
CA SER A 392 -14.46 -1.06 -21.31
C SER A 392 -15.44 -1.72 -20.34
N LEU A 393 -16.17 -0.92 -19.55
CA LEU A 393 -17.14 -1.41 -18.58
C LEU A 393 -18.45 -1.87 -19.26
N GLU A 394 -18.88 -1.21 -20.34
CA GLU A 394 -20.04 -1.64 -21.13
C GLU A 394 -19.90 -3.06 -21.70
N GLN A 395 -18.66 -3.50 -22.01
CA GLN A 395 -18.41 -4.86 -22.53
C GLN A 395 -18.61 -5.96 -21.48
N ILE A 396 -18.46 -5.63 -20.20
CA ILE A 396 -18.62 -6.55 -19.09
C ILE A 396 -19.96 -6.37 -18.36
N GLU A 397 -20.68 -5.27 -18.62
CA GLU A 397 -22.00 -5.02 -18.07
C GLU A 397 -22.97 -6.15 -18.42
N GLY A 398 -23.66 -6.68 -17.41
CA GLY A 398 -24.61 -7.79 -17.56
C GLY A 398 -23.99 -9.19 -17.58
N GLN A 399 -22.66 -9.31 -17.57
CA GLN A 399 -22.00 -10.59 -17.26
C GLN A 399 -22.06 -10.83 -15.75
N VAL A 400 -22.39 -12.05 -15.32
CA VAL A 400 -22.27 -12.44 -13.91
C VAL A 400 -20.79 -12.47 -13.59
N CYS A 401 -20.29 -11.46 -12.90
CA CYS A 401 -18.88 -11.29 -12.65
C CYS A 401 -18.69 -10.77 -11.24
N CYS A 402 -17.85 -11.50 -10.48
CA CYS A 402 -17.45 -11.25 -9.10
C CYS A 402 -18.25 -12.00 -8.01
N GLN A 403 -17.99 -13.31 -7.90
CA GLN A 403 -18.30 -14.09 -6.69
C GLN A 403 -17.73 -13.46 -5.40
N GLY A 404 -16.70 -12.61 -5.51
CA GLY A 404 -16.03 -11.96 -4.37
C GLY A 404 -16.86 -10.93 -3.61
N PHE A 405 -17.82 -10.25 -4.27
CA PHE A 405 -18.74 -9.32 -3.60
C PHE A 405 -19.94 -10.02 -2.95
N MET A 406 -20.20 -11.28 -3.30
CA MET A 406 -21.34 -12.08 -2.85
C MET A 406 -21.07 -12.93 -1.60
N ALA A 407 -19.81 -13.03 -1.13
CA ALA A 407 -19.39 -14.12 -0.25
C ALA A 407 -19.74 -13.98 1.26
N THR A 408 -20.59 -13.03 1.68
CA THR A 408 -20.89 -12.84 3.12
C THR A 408 -22.35 -12.90 3.52
N GLU A 409 -23.31 -13.15 2.62
CA GLU A 409 -24.70 -13.44 3.03
C GLU A 409 -25.21 -14.76 2.45
N PRO A 410 -25.72 -15.69 3.27
CA PRO A 410 -26.32 -16.94 2.82
C PRO A 410 -27.77 -16.78 2.31
N GLU A 411 -28.28 -15.55 2.19
CA GLU A 411 -29.56 -15.29 1.54
C GLU A 411 -29.39 -15.08 0.03
N PRO A 412 -30.39 -15.42 -0.80
CA PRO A 412 -30.35 -15.19 -2.25
C PRO A 412 -30.49 -13.69 -2.54
N LEU A 413 -29.43 -12.94 -2.25
CA LEU A 413 -29.30 -11.56 -2.65
C LEU A 413 -29.06 -11.52 -4.16
N ASP A 414 -30.01 -10.85 -4.77
CA ASP A 414 -30.29 -10.75 -6.19
C ASP A 414 -29.07 -10.29 -7.01
N VAL A 415 -28.96 -10.80 -8.23
CA VAL A 415 -28.02 -10.42 -9.30
C VAL A 415 -28.05 -8.89 -9.59
N ALA A 416 -28.99 -8.17 -8.99
CA ALA A 416 -29.15 -6.73 -9.00
C ALA A 416 -27.94 -5.92 -8.46
N TRP A 417 -27.18 -6.42 -7.48
CA TRP A 417 -26.07 -5.65 -6.89
C TRP A 417 -24.88 -5.46 -7.81
N GLU A 418 -24.48 -6.49 -8.56
CA GLU A 418 -23.40 -6.40 -9.55
C GLU A 418 -23.77 -5.40 -10.65
N ARG A 419 -25.01 -5.46 -11.17
CA ARG A 419 -25.51 -4.46 -12.13
C ARG A 419 -25.47 -3.05 -11.55
N CYS A 420 -25.82 -2.90 -10.27
CA CYS A 420 -25.82 -1.60 -9.60
C CYS A 420 -24.42 -0.97 -9.59
N LEU A 421 -23.36 -1.75 -9.36
CA LEU A 421 -22.00 -1.23 -9.24
C LEU A 421 -21.44 -0.79 -10.61
N TYR A 422 -21.61 -1.60 -11.65
CA TYR A 422 -21.17 -1.26 -13.01
C TYR A 422 -21.95 -0.08 -13.58
N SER A 423 -23.28 -0.13 -13.49
CA SER A 423 -24.12 0.98 -13.96
C SER A 423 -23.84 2.25 -13.14
N MET A 424 -23.51 2.15 -11.85
CA MET A 424 -23.10 3.32 -11.06
C MET A 424 -21.76 3.89 -11.52
N VAL A 425 -20.75 3.06 -11.82
CA VAL A 425 -19.48 3.57 -12.35
C VAL A 425 -19.69 4.20 -13.73
N ILE A 426 -20.46 3.56 -14.62
CA ILE A 426 -20.80 4.10 -15.94
C ILE A 426 -21.59 5.41 -15.81
N GLU A 427 -22.60 5.44 -14.93
CA GLU A 427 -23.35 6.66 -14.64
C GLU A 427 -22.41 7.75 -14.11
N CYS A 428 -21.58 7.46 -13.12
CA CYS A 428 -20.60 8.43 -12.64
C CYS A 428 -19.65 8.88 -13.75
N LEU A 429 -19.26 8.03 -14.69
CA LEU A 429 -18.42 8.41 -15.84
C LEU A 429 -19.17 9.21 -16.91
N ASN A 430 -20.50 9.22 -16.94
CA ASN A 430 -21.27 10.00 -17.92
C ASN A 430 -21.71 11.37 -17.38
N TRP A 431 -21.46 11.64 -16.10
CA TRP A 431 -21.65 12.94 -15.43
C TRP A 431 -20.33 13.65 -15.27
#